data_AF-A0A0Q7H687-F1
#
_entry.id   AF-A0A0Q7H687-F1
#
_cell.length_a   1.000
_cell.length_b   1.000
_cell.length_c   1.000
_cell.angle_alpha   90.00
_cell.angle_beta   90.00
_cell.angle_gamma   90.00
#
_symmetry.space_group_name_H-M   'P 1'
#
loop_
_entity.id
_entity.type
_entity.pdbx_description
1 polymer ?
#
loop_
_entity_poly.entity_id
_entity_poly.type
_entity_poly.pdbx_seq_one_letter_code
_entity_poly.pdbx_strand_id
1 'polypeptide(L)'
;MINLDRPSRVWPGAAAATAHRASNSVPGRPLRKAAALVLAAPLLLVGCGGGSSGAAPAVFTAPVAAKSAEAACMELQGQTFEGAVVAKAQFFPTAGAVPENCLVRGEMPKDLAFEVRIPTVWNHRTVFMGGGGFDGVITASALSPGVAEGGYATIATNHGHTGSSLGGSFALDSDMLNDYAYLAVARVLPPAKAIMKARLGSAEVASAKMVYEGCSGGGRQGLIQAQRYPDAFDGVISRAPANAYTPQFLYYQKQMKQLAKPGAALSKAKVQAIANAVMGQCDGLDGLKDNVIGRPDLCTFNLSALKCTGAESDSCLTDTQLESARTMYEPTSVAGGRYTWPGFPLGGETADPALLQAWGGLGPTLLGGDFMKYFVAQSATADPLQIDPAQYTSRLDYLVGLIDAVNPDLSQFRAHGGKLLLWHGLTDWLITPHNTTDYYNKVIASAGSQATADQFVEYYQAPGVDHCANGLGVGQGADKVDLVGPMFDWIEKDVKPSSKKIVATNSLAAPGTKAMQRPLCKYPQYAKYNGSGDPDAESSFTCTAP
;
A
#
# COMPACT_ATOMS: atom_id res chain seq x y z
N MET A 1 31.33 35.10 -14.67
CA MET A 1 32.28 34.60 -15.69
C MET A 1 33.11 33.48 -15.07
N ILE A 2 33.75 32.64 -15.89
CA ILE A 2 34.51 31.43 -15.50
C ILE A 2 33.61 30.30 -14.96
N ASN A 3 33.90 29.03 -15.22
CA ASN A 3 33.82 28.40 -16.55
C ASN A 3 33.30 26.95 -16.36
N LEU A 4 32.78 26.33 -17.41
CA LEU A 4 32.38 24.91 -17.38
C LEU A 4 33.59 24.00 -17.56
N ASP A 5 33.59 22.85 -16.88
CA ASP A 5 34.08 21.61 -17.49
C ASP A 5 33.39 20.36 -16.94
N ARG A 6 33.34 19.29 -17.73
CA ARG A 6 32.85 17.95 -17.33
C ARG A 6 34.05 16.99 -17.20
N PRO A 7 33.83 15.77 -16.67
CA PRO A 7 33.73 14.68 -17.64
C PRO A 7 32.68 13.61 -17.29
N SER A 8 32.14 12.97 -18.32
CA SER A 8 31.37 11.74 -18.22
C SER A 8 32.27 10.52 -18.04
N ARG A 9 31.77 9.45 -17.41
CA ARG A 9 32.33 8.09 -17.56
C ARG A 9 31.23 7.04 -17.72
N VAL A 10 31.42 6.20 -18.73
CA VAL A 10 30.62 5.01 -19.04
C VAL A 10 31.10 3.84 -18.16
N TRP A 11 30.17 2.97 -17.75
CA TRP A 11 30.48 1.68 -17.13
C TRP A 11 30.18 0.53 -18.11
N PRO A 12 31.17 -0.30 -18.46
CA PRO A 12 30.96 -1.55 -19.19
C PRO A 12 31.29 -2.81 -18.38
N GLY A 13 30.59 -3.90 -18.66
CA GLY A 13 31.15 -5.26 -18.80
C GLY A 13 31.71 -5.99 -17.58
N ALA A 14 31.10 -7.12 -17.23
CA ALA A 14 31.70 -8.11 -16.33
C ALA A 14 32.65 -9.08 -17.07
N ALA A 15 33.66 -9.62 -16.38
CA ALA A 15 34.30 -10.88 -16.73
C ALA A 15 35.04 -11.53 -15.53
N ALA A 16 35.00 -12.87 -15.51
CA ALA A 16 35.36 -13.79 -14.44
C ALA A 16 36.87 -14.09 -14.23
N ALA A 17 37.12 -15.02 -13.29
CA ALA A 17 38.35 -15.82 -13.07
C ALA A 17 39.51 -15.12 -12.31
N THR A 18 40.45 -15.82 -11.65
CA THR A 18 40.76 -17.27 -11.54
C THR A 18 40.94 -17.73 -10.07
N ALA A 19 41.14 -19.03 -9.83
CA ALA A 19 41.38 -19.62 -8.51
C ALA A 19 42.76 -20.31 -8.38
N HIS A 20 43.27 -20.49 -7.16
CA HIS A 20 44.49 -21.27 -6.87
C HIS A 20 44.35 -22.24 -5.68
N ARG A 21 44.80 -23.48 -5.89
CA ARG A 21 45.26 -24.47 -4.89
C ARG A 21 46.76 -24.20 -4.59
N ALA A 22 47.45 -24.67 -3.55
CA ALA A 22 47.20 -25.25 -2.20
C ALA A 22 48.61 -25.30 -1.49
N SER A 23 48.99 -26.06 -0.44
CA SER A 23 48.40 -27.15 0.38
C SER A 23 49.16 -27.29 1.73
N ASN A 24 48.74 -28.26 2.56
CA ASN A 24 49.51 -29.02 3.57
C ASN A 24 50.49 -28.34 4.56
N SER A 25 50.22 -28.52 5.86
CA SER A 25 51.12 -29.31 6.75
C SER A 25 50.45 -29.62 8.11
N VAL A 26 50.91 -30.69 8.77
CA VAL A 26 50.45 -31.18 10.09
C VAL A 26 51.65 -31.74 10.85
N PRO A 27 51.84 -31.37 12.13
CA PRO A 27 52.11 -32.42 13.14
C PRO A 27 51.54 -32.09 14.55
N GLY A 28 51.52 -33.10 15.43
CA GLY A 28 51.58 -32.87 16.89
C GLY A 28 50.38 -33.35 17.72
N ARG A 29 50.47 -34.56 18.25
CA ARG A 29 49.62 -35.07 19.35
C ARG A 29 50.53 -35.41 20.54
N PRO A 30 50.04 -35.30 21.79
CA PRO A 30 50.23 -36.42 22.72
C PRO A 30 48.95 -36.78 23.50
N LEU A 31 49.00 -37.87 24.27
CA LEU A 31 47.88 -38.46 25.00
C LEU A 31 48.02 -38.28 26.52
N ARG A 32 46.88 -38.41 27.24
CA ARG A 32 46.62 -39.05 28.56
C ARG A 32 45.51 -38.26 29.29
N LYS A 33 44.66 -38.85 30.15
CA LYS A 33 44.50 -40.24 30.63
C LYS A 33 43.01 -40.51 30.94
N ALA A 34 42.61 -41.76 31.10
CA ALA A 34 41.22 -42.13 31.41
C ALA A 34 40.93 -42.23 32.92
N ALA A 35 39.64 -42.13 33.27
CA ALA A 35 39.04 -42.66 34.48
C ALA A 35 37.67 -43.24 34.12
N ALA A 36 37.25 -44.32 34.77
CA ALA A 36 35.96 -44.98 34.54
C ALA A 36 35.26 -45.25 35.89
N LEU A 37 33.94 -45.26 35.89
CA LEU A 37 33.11 -45.74 37.01
C LEU A 37 31.97 -46.60 36.45
N VAL A 38 31.51 -47.58 37.25
CA VAL A 38 30.65 -48.68 36.82
C VAL A 38 29.70 -49.06 37.98
N LEU A 39 28.55 -49.67 37.65
CA LEU A 39 27.45 -50.11 38.54
C LEU A 39 26.57 -48.96 39.11
N ALA A 40 25.30 -49.18 39.45
CA ALA A 40 24.50 -50.41 39.47
C ALA A 40 23.09 -50.22 38.87
N ALA A 41 22.39 -51.33 38.58
CA ALA A 41 20.96 -51.35 38.26
C ALA A 41 20.22 -52.31 39.21
N PRO A 42 18.96 -52.03 39.61
CA PRO A 42 18.13 -52.98 40.34
C PRO A 42 17.37 -53.92 39.38
N LEU A 43 17.30 -55.21 39.73
CA LEU A 43 16.35 -56.14 39.11
C LEU A 43 14.96 -55.95 39.72
N LEU A 44 13.91 -56.15 38.93
CA LEU A 44 12.57 -56.49 39.42
C LEU A 44 12.13 -57.82 38.81
N LEU A 45 11.41 -58.63 39.58
CA LEU A 45 11.20 -60.04 39.29
C LEU A 45 10.08 -60.30 38.27
N VAL A 46 10.22 -61.39 37.53
CA VAL A 46 9.18 -61.96 36.67
C VAL A 46 8.07 -62.57 37.52
N GLY A 47 6.82 -62.15 37.30
CA GLY A 47 5.63 -62.87 37.73
C GLY A 47 5.04 -63.67 36.56
N CYS A 48 4.99 -65.00 36.67
CA CYS A 48 4.38 -65.84 35.64
C CYS A 48 2.85 -65.83 35.75
N GLY A 49 2.18 -65.27 34.73
CA GLY A 49 0.73 -65.41 34.52
C GLY A 49 0.48 -66.02 33.14
N GLY A 50 -0.10 -67.21 33.08
CA GLY A 50 -0.37 -67.91 31.82
C GLY A 50 -1.63 -67.38 31.12
N GLY A 51 -1.52 -67.12 29.81
CA GLY A 51 -2.64 -66.66 28.99
C GLY A 51 -2.30 -66.73 27.49
N SER A 52 -2.56 -67.88 26.86
CA SER A 52 -2.29 -68.07 25.44
C SER A 52 -3.30 -67.31 24.58
N SER A 53 -2.87 -66.23 23.93
CA SER A 53 -3.63 -65.52 22.89
C SER A 53 -2.66 -64.91 21.88
N GLY A 54 -2.84 -65.23 20.61
CA GLY A 54 -1.90 -64.85 19.55
C GLY A 54 -1.99 -63.37 19.19
N ALA A 55 -1.15 -62.54 19.81
CA ALA A 55 -0.95 -61.16 19.37
C ALA A 55 -0.05 -61.13 18.11
N ALA A 56 -0.54 -60.50 17.04
CA ALA A 56 0.30 -60.16 15.89
C ALA A 56 1.43 -59.19 16.32
N PRO A 57 2.62 -59.22 15.69
CA PRO A 57 3.69 -58.31 16.06
C PRO A 57 3.27 -56.86 15.81
N ALA A 58 3.19 -56.08 16.89
CA ALA A 58 2.92 -54.65 16.80
C ALA A 58 4.08 -53.97 16.07
N VAL A 59 3.85 -53.55 14.83
CA VAL A 59 4.81 -52.76 14.07
C VAL A 59 4.88 -51.38 14.70
N PHE A 60 5.85 -51.19 15.59
CA PHE A 60 6.26 -49.88 16.07
C PHE A 60 6.85 -49.10 14.88
N THR A 61 5.99 -48.38 14.16
CA THR A 61 6.43 -47.28 13.32
C THR A 61 7.14 -46.28 14.23
N ALA A 62 8.44 -46.11 14.03
CA ALA A 62 9.18 -45.06 14.70
C ALA A 62 8.51 -43.71 14.39
N PRO A 63 8.38 -42.79 15.36
CA PRO A 63 7.83 -41.47 15.09
C PRO A 63 8.63 -40.82 13.96
N VAL A 64 7.96 -40.48 12.85
CA VAL A 64 8.57 -39.66 11.81
C VAL A 64 8.91 -38.34 12.48
N ALA A 65 10.20 -38.06 12.64
CA ALA A 65 10.66 -36.84 13.29
C ALA A 65 10.05 -35.64 12.55
N ALA A 66 9.33 -34.78 13.28
CA ALA A 66 8.70 -33.61 12.69
C ALA A 66 9.77 -32.76 12.00
N LYS A 67 9.57 -32.47 10.71
CA LYS A 67 10.53 -31.70 9.91
C LYS A 67 10.70 -30.32 10.53
N SER A 68 11.92 -29.77 10.51
CA SER A 68 12.13 -28.39 10.93
C SER A 68 11.34 -27.44 10.02
N ALA A 69 10.95 -26.28 10.56
CA ALA A 69 10.22 -25.27 9.81
C ALA A 69 10.97 -24.77 8.57
N GLU A 70 12.31 -24.80 8.63
CA GLU A 70 13.24 -24.56 7.53
C GLU A 70 13.16 -25.67 6.47
N ALA A 71 13.27 -26.95 6.86
CA ALA A 71 13.18 -28.07 5.92
C ALA A 71 11.81 -28.09 5.20
N ALA A 72 10.72 -27.91 5.96
CA ALA A 72 9.37 -27.76 5.43
C ALA A 72 9.13 -26.44 4.65
N CYS A 73 10.08 -25.51 4.65
CA CYS A 73 10.06 -24.34 3.76
C CYS A 73 10.77 -24.69 2.44
N MET A 74 11.99 -25.24 2.54
CA MET A 74 12.81 -25.53 1.37
C MET A 74 12.25 -26.66 0.50
N GLU A 75 11.43 -27.57 1.06
CA GLU A 75 10.71 -28.57 0.28
C GLU A 75 9.75 -27.98 -0.76
N LEU A 76 9.28 -26.73 -0.60
CA LEU A 76 8.43 -26.05 -1.58
C LEU A 76 9.20 -25.62 -2.86
N GLN A 77 10.53 -25.54 -2.81
CA GLN A 77 11.37 -25.07 -3.91
C GLN A 77 11.17 -25.93 -5.18
N GLY A 78 10.79 -25.29 -6.29
CA GLY A 78 10.56 -25.96 -7.57
C GLY A 78 9.29 -26.79 -7.67
N GLN A 79 8.42 -26.80 -6.64
CA GLN A 79 7.09 -27.39 -6.76
C GLN A 79 6.16 -26.52 -7.62
N THR A 80 5.11 -27.14 -8.18
CA THR A 80 4.08 -26.46 -8.98
C THR A 80 2.73 -26.52 -8.26
N PHE A 81 2.07 -25.38 -8.12
CA PHE A 81 0.74 -25.23 -7.51
C PHE A 81 -0.16 -24.43 -8.45
N GLU A 82 -1.32 -24.96 -8.84
CA GLU A 82 -2.32 -24.28 -9.70
C GLU A 82 -1.73 -23.52 -10.92
N GLY A 83 -0.71 -24.09 -11.57
CA GLY A 83 -0.02 -23.51 -12.73
C GLY A 83 1.10 -22.50 -12.42
N ALA A 84 1.33 -22.15 -11.15
CA ALA A 84 2.49 -21.38 -10.70
C ALA A 84 3.65 -22.31 -10.29
N VAL A 85 4.88 -21.96 -10.65
CA VAL A 85 6.10 -22.67 -10.21
C VAL A 85 6.75 -21.89 -9.07
N VAL A 86 7.16 -22.58 -8.00
CA VAL A 86 7.92 -21.96 -6.90
C VAL A 86 9.38 -21.73 -7.35
N ALA A 87 9.63 -20.53 -7.89
CA ALA A 87 10.97 -20.10 -8.31
C ALA A 87 11.92 -19.94 -7.11
N LYS A 88 11.41 -19.58 -5.93
CA LYS A 88 12.20 -19.43 -4.70
C LYS A 88 11.40 -19.81 -3.46
N ALA A 89 11.98 -20.65 -2.60
CA ALA A 89 11.63 -20.74 -1.18
C ALA A 89 12.80 -20.20 -0.34
N GLN A 90 12.52 -19.50 0.75
CA GLN A 90 13.54 -19.01 1.69
C GLN A 90 12.98 -18.96 3.10
N PHE A 91 13.64 -19.68 4.02
CA PHE A 91 13.39 -19.55 5.45
C PHE A 91 14.07 -18.29 6.02
N PHE A 92 13.38 -17.62 6.93
CA PHE A 92 13.88 -16.50 7.74
C PHE A 92 13.72 -16.87 9.21
N PRO A 93 14.79 -16.90 10.02
CA PRO A 93 14.68 -17.09 11.46
C PRO A 93 14.06 -15.86 12.14
N THR A 94 13.58 -16.04 13.38
CA THR A 94 13.01 -14.97 14.22
C THR A 94 13.96 -13.78 14.34
N ALA A 95 13.45 -12.57 14.10
CA ALA A 95 14.21 -11.33 14.08
C ALA A 95 13.51 -10.27 14.93
N GLY A 96 14.02 -10.05 16.15
CA GLY A 96 13.38 -9.15 17.12
C GLY A 96 11.99 -9.68 17.51
N ALA A 97 10.94 -8.89 17.22
CA ALA A 97 9.55 -9.27 17.45
C ALA A 97 8.90 -10.01 16.26
N VAL A 98 9.58 -10.09 15.09
CA VAL A 98 9.04 -10.79 13.91
C VAL A 98 9.38 -12.28 14.02
N PRO A 99 8.37 -13.19 14.05
CA PRO A 99 8.60 -14.63 14.16
C PRO A 99 9.24 -15.22 12.90
N GLU A 100 9.87 -16.38 13.07
CA GLU A 100 10.37 -17.17 11.94
C GLU A 100 9.29 -17.49 10.90
N ASN A 101 9.67 -17.42 9.63
CA ASN A 101 8.74 -17.48 8.51
C ASN A 101 9.40 -18.04 7.23
N CYS A 102 8.57 -18.58 6.35
CA CYS A 102 8.93 -19.03 5.02
C CYS A 102 8.42 -18.02 3.98
N LEU A 103 9.32 -17.45 3.18
CA LEU A 103 8.97 -16.66 2.00
C LEU A 103 9.00 -17.56 0.77
N VAL A 104 7.90 -17.59 0.02
CA VAL A 104 7.73 -18.41 -1.19
C VAL A 104 7.38 -17.50 -2.35
N ARG A 105 8.21 -17.47 -3.40
CA ARG A 105 7.95 -16.76 -4.64
C ARG A 105 7.42 -17.74 -5.69
N GLY A 106 6.18 -17.52 -6.12
CA GLY A 106 5.56 -18.22 -7.24
C GLY A 106 5.64 -17.37 -8.51
N GLU A 107 5.95 -18.00 -9.63
CA GLU A 107 5.99 -17.37 -10.96
C GLU A 107 5.06 -18.09 -11.93
N MET A 108 4.37 -17.32 -12.77
CA MET A 108 3.31 -17.75 -13.68
C MET A 108 3.57 -17.22 -15.10
N PRO A 109 2.89 -17.75 -16.13
CA PRO A 109 3.05 -17.26 -17.50
C PRO A 109 2.70 -15.77 -17.65
N LYS A 110 3.42 -15.09 -18.56
CA LYS A 110 3.34 -13.65 -18.88
C LYS A 110 3.77 -12.77 -17.69
N ASP A 111 5.00 -12.97 -17.22
CA ASP A 111 5.71 -12.20 -16.18
C ASP A 111 4.99 -11.97 -14.84
N LEU A 112 3.82 -12.58 -14.62
CA LEU A 112 3.08 -12.52 -13.37
C LEU A 112 3.80 -13.32 -12.28
N ALA A 113 4.19 -12.65 -11.21
CA ALA A 113 4.82 -13.24 -10.05
C ALA A 113 4.16 -12.78 -8.75
N PHE A 114 4.22 -13.63 -7.73
CA PHE A 114 3.70 -13.33 -6.40
C PHE A 114 4.60 -13.90 -5.32
N GLU A 115 4.52 -13.31 -4.12
CA GLU A 115 5.21 -13.80 -2.93
C GLU A 115 4.20 -14.06 -1.82
N VAL A 116 4.41 -15.18 -1.11
CA VAL A 116 3.65 -15.59 0.07
C VAL A 116 4.62 -15.71 1.23
N ARG A 117 4.40 -14.96 2.32
CA ARG A 117 5.15 -15.09 3.57
C ARG A 117 4.30 -15.83 4.59
N ILE A 118 4.79 -16.96 5.08
CA ILE A 118 4.08 -17.87 5.98
C ILE A 118 4.88 -18.03 7.28
N PRO A 119 4.46 -17.41 8.40
CA PRO A 119 5.08 -17.65 9.70
C PRO A 119 4.90 -19.10 10.14
N THR A 120 5.85 -19.64 10.89
CA THR A 120 5.74 -21.02 11.43
C THR A 120 4.64 -21.13 12.48
N VAL A 121 4.52 -20.11 13.34
CA VAL A 121 3.37 -19.94 14.24
C VAL A 121 2.45 -18.91 13.61
N TRP A 122 1.38 -19.40 12.97
CA TRP A 122 0.41 -18.58 12.26
C TRP A 122 -0.81 -18.27 13.12
N ASN A 123 -1.32 -17.04 13.02
CA ASN A 123 -2.48 -16.56 13.76
C ASN A 123 -3.83 -16.85 13.08
N HIS A 124 -3.87 -17.74 12.09
CA HIS A 124 -5.06 -18.10 11.27
C HIS A 124 -5.68 -16.90 10.51
N ARG A 125 -4.89 -15.84 10.24
CA ARG A 125 -5.30 -14.65 9.49
C ARG A 125 -4.33 -14.35 8.34
N THR A 126 -4.85 -13.90 7.20
CA THR A 126 -4.03 -13.59 6.01
C THR A 126 -4.25 -12.17 5.51
N VAL A 127 -3.17 -11.46 5.17
CA VAL A 127 -3.21 -10.11 4.58
C VAL A 127 -2.69 -10.14 3.14
N PHE A 128 -3.52 -9.81 2.16
CA PHE A 128 -3.04 -9.51 0.82
C PHE A 128 -2.62 -8.03 0.76
N MET A 129 -1.36 -7.78 0.43
CA MET A 129 -0.76 -6.46 0.36
C MET A 129 -0.86 -5.96 -1.09
N GLY A 130 -1.54 -4.83 -1.27
CA GLY A 130 -1.67 -4.16 -2.56
C GLY A 130 -0.36 -3.55 -3.07
N GLY A 131 -0.39 -3.19 -4.35
CA GLY A 131 0.70 -2.47 -5.01
C GLY A 131 0.54 -0.94 -4.96
N GLY A 132 1.18 -0.24 -5.89
CA GLY A 132 1.15 1.21 -6.01
C GLY A 132 1.62 1.73 -7.37
N GLY A 133 1.13 2.91 -7.79
CA GLY A 133 1.40 3.46 -9.11
C GLY A 133 0.95 2.51 -10.23
N PHE A 134 1.83 2.23 -11.18
CA PHE A 134 1.67 1.25 -12.25
C PHE A 134 2.11 -0.18 -11.87
N ASP A 135 2.68 -0.40 -10.67
CA ASP A 135 3.31 -1.66 -10.24
C ASP A 135 4.48 -2.17 -11.12
N GLY A 136 4.59 -3.47 -11.37
CA GLY A 136 5.83 -4.09 -11.84
C GLY A 136 6.83 -4.46 -10.72
N VAL A 137 6.44 -4.31 -9.45
CA VAL A 137 7.22 -4.66 -8.24
C VAL A 137 6.34 -5.37 -7.22
N ILE A 138 6.93 -6.20 -6.34
CA ILE A 138 6.18 -6.88 -5.27
C ILE A 138 6.36 -6.12 -3.95
N THR A 139 5.25 -5.71 -3.33
CA THR A 139 5.22 -5.07 -2.01
C THR A 139 5.79 -6.01 -0.93
N ALA A 140 6.84 -5.57 -0.23
CA ALA A 140 7.56 -6.39 0.76
C ALA A 140 7.10 -6.19 2.21
N SER A 141 6.23 -5.22 2.49
CA SER A 141 5.80 -4.83 3.85
C SER A 141 4.37 -4.29 3.86
N ALA A 142 3.61 -4.57 4.92
CA ALA A 142 2.25 -4.08 5.10
C ALA A 142 2.21 -2.58 5.47
N LEU A 143 1.06 -1.94 5.28
CA LEU A 143 0.85 -0.53 5.61
C LEU A 143 0.40 -0.36 7.07
N SER A 144 -0.46 -1.26 7.56
CA SER A 144 -0.75 -1.38 8.99
C SER A 144 0.47 -1.96 9.75
N PRO A 145 0.94 -1.32 10.83
CA PRO A 145 2.00 -1.87 11.68
C PRO A 145 1.53 -3.12 12.44
N GLY A 146 2.45 -3.98 12.86
CA GLY A 146 2.13 -5.17 13.65
C GLY A 146 1.75 -6.41 12.81
N VAL A 147 1.63 -6.29 11.49
CA VAL A 147 1.29 -7.43 10.61
C VAL A 147 2.44 -8.46 10.55
N ALA A 148 3.70 -8.02 10.59
CA ALA A 148 4.83 -8.95 10.60
C ALA A 148 5.00 -9.61 11.98
N GLU A 149 4.89 -8.82 13.04
CA GLU A 149 5.06 -9.24 14.44
C GLU A 149 3.89 -10.10 14.93
N GLY A 150 2.66 -9.82 14.50
CA GLY A 150 1.44 -10.48 14.93
C GLY A 150 1.20 -11.88 14.36
N GLY A 151 2.16 -12.45 13.61
CA GLY A 151 2.06 -13.81 13.09
C GLY A 151 1.06 -13.99 11.94
N TYR A 152 0.81 -12.94 11.16
CA TYR A 152 -0.03 -13.01 9.95
C TYR A 152 0.71 -13.68 8.80
N ALA A 153 -0.01 -14.42 7.95
CA ALA A 153 0.48 -14.76 6.63
C ALA A 153 0.26 -13.55 5.68
N THR A 154 1.16 -13.29 4.75
CA THR A 154 0.98 -12.22 3.76
C THR A 154 1.13 -12.70 2.32
N ILE A 155 0.39 -12.10 1.39
CA ILE A 155 0.45 -12.36 -0.06
C ILE A 155 0.66 -11.01 -0.78
N ALA A 156 1.50 -10.95 -1.82
CA ALA A 156 1.65 -9.77 -2.69
C ALA A 156 2.00 -10.18 -4.14
N THR A 157 1.78 -9.33 -5.13
CA THR A 157 2.07 -9.60 -6.56
C THR A 157 2.61 -8.39 -7.30
N ASN A 158 3.33 -8.63 -8.41
CA ASN A 158 3.87 -7.60 -9.30
C ASN A 158 2.85 -7.04 -10.31
N HIS A 159 1.62 -7.57 -10.31
CA HIS A 159 0.55 -7.17 -11.21
C HIS A 159 0.87 -7.35 -12.71
N GLY A 160 1.51 -8.48 -13.05
CA GLY A 160 1.57 -9.01 -14.42
C GLY A 160 2.74 -8.56 -15.28
N HIS A 161 3.71 -7.84 -14.72
CA HIS A 161 4.93 -7.44 -15.40
C HIS A 161 6.05 -7.17 -14.39
N THR A 162 7.27 -6.88 -14.85
CA THR A 162 8.37 -6.41 -13.99
C THR A 162 8.91 -5.09 -14.51
N GLY A 163 9.02 -4.07 -13.65
CA GLY A 163 9.34 -2.72 -14.08
C GLY A 163 9.45 -1.69 -12.96
N SER A 164 9.40 -0.41 -13.34
CA SER A 164 9.25 0.72 -12.41
C SER A 164 7.77 1.03 -12.23
N SER A 165 7.32 1.22 -10.99
CA SER A 165 5.94 1.61 -10.67
C SER A 165 5.55 3.03 -11.14
N LEU A 166 6.45 3.75 -11.79
CA LEU A 166 6.19 5.00 -12.50
C LEU A 166 6.19 4.86 -14.04
N GLY A 167 6.47 3.67 -14.59
CA GLY A 167 6.56 3.41 -16.03
C GLY A 167 5.33 2.67 -16.58
N GLY A 168 4.63 3.27 -17.54
CA GLY A 168 3.38 2.75 -18.10
C GLY A 168 3.54 1.91 -19.37
N SER A 169 4.77 1.64 -19.84
CA SER A 169 5.02 1.03 -21.15
C SER A 169 4.48 -0.39 -21.33
N PHE A 170 4.23 -1.12 -20.23
CA PHE A 170 3.59 -2.44 -20.24
C PHE A 170 2.17 -2.38 -20.83
N ALA A 171 1.47 -1.24 -20.77
CA ALA A 171 0.10 -1.07 -21.24
C ALA A 171 -0.09 -1.16 -22.77
N LEU A 172 1.01 -1.30 -23.53
CA LEU A 172 0.98 -1.68 -24.94
C LEU A 172 0.73 -3.17 -25.14
N ASP A 173 1.05 -4.01 -24.15
CA ASP A 173 0.69 -5.43 -24.13
C ASP A 173 -0.69 -5.59 -23.47
N SER A 174 -1.60 -6.29 -24.15
CA SER A 174 -2.98 -6.45 -23.69
C SER A 174 -3.11 -7.39 -22.48
N ASP A 175 -2.23 -8.38 -22.32
CA ASP A 175 -2.28 -9.29 -21.18
C ASP A 175 -1.76 -8.60 -19.91
N MET A 176 -0.60 -7.93 -20.01
CA MET A 176 -0.03 -7.16 -18.89
C MET A 176 -1.00 -6.05 -18.45
N LEU A 177 -1.68 -5.39 -19.40
CA LEU A 177 -2.70 -4.40 -19.10
C LEU A 177 -3.92 -4.99 -18.36
N ASN A 178 -4.40 -6.19 -18.74
CA ASN A 178 -5.52 -6.83 -18.05
C ASN A 178 -5.14 -7.34 -16.64
N ASP A 179 -3.91 -7.85 -16.47
CA ASP A 179 -3.38 -8.25 -15.16
C ASP A 179 -3.27 -7.06 -14.19
N TYR A 180 -2.68 -5.95 -14.64
CA TYR A 180 -2.64 -4.70 -13.87
C TYR A 180 -4.04 -4.16 -13.57
N ALA A 181 -4.93 -4.17 -14.56
CA ALA A 181 -6.27 -3.62 -14.42
C ALA A 181 -7.11 -4.36 -13.37
N TYR A 182 -7.20 -5.69 -13.45
CA TYR A 182 -8.04 -6.46 -12.53
C TYR A 182 -7.68 -7.93 -12.32
N LEU A 183 -7.00 -8.61 -13.27
CA LEU A 183 -6.85 -10.06 -13.23
C LEU A 183 -5.78 -10.58 -12.24
N ALA A 184 -4.71 -9.84 -11.98
CA ALA A 184 -3.54 -10.40 -11.29
C ALA A 184 -3.86 -10.97 -9.90
N VAL A 185 -4.60 -10.22 -9.06
CA VAL A 185 -5.00 -10.67 -7.71
C VAL A 185 -5.80 -11.98 -7.78
N ALA A 186 -6.81 -12.04 -8.66
CA ALA A 186 -7.64 -13.24 -8.86
C ALA A 186 -6.84 -14.43 -9.42
N ARG A 187 -5.82 -14.19 -10.25
CA ARG A 187 -4.92 -15.23 -10.80
C ARG A 187 -3.95 -15.80 -9.76
N VAL A 188 -3.42 -14.98 -8.84
CA VAL A 188 -2.42 -15.44 -7.85
C VAL A 188 -3.03 -16.01 -6.56
N LEU A 189 -4.29 -15.68 -6.25
CA LEU A 189 -4.96 -16.19 -5.04
C LEU A 189 -5.08 -17.73 -4.99
N PRO A 190 -5.47 -18.46 -6.05
CA PRO A 190 -5.50 -19.92 -6.04
C PRO A 190 -4.13 -20.58 -5.75
N PRO A 191 -3.03 -20.30 -6.47
CA PRO A 191 -1.74 -20.91 -6.18
C PRO A 191 -1.17 -20.46 -4.83
N ALA A 192 -1.38 -19.21 -4.40
CA ALA A 192 -0.98 -18.75 -3.07
C ALA A 192 -1.73 -19.51 -1.96
N LYS A 193 -3.05 -19.67 -2.07
CA LYS A 193 -3.85 -20.48 -1.14
C LYS A 193 -3.43 -21.96 -1.17
N ALA A 194 -3.00 -22.50 -2.32
CA ALA A 194 -2.49 -23.87 -2.42
C ALA A 194 -1.12 -24.07 -1.72
N ILE A 195 -0.18 -23.14 -1.90
CA ILE A 195 1.11 -23.11 -1.17
C ILE A 195 0.87 -23.03 0.34
N MET A 196 -0.08 -22.18 0.78
CA MET A 196 -0.47 -22.10 2.19
C MET A 196 -1.03 -23.43 2.71
N LYS A 197 -1.94 -24.08 1.98
CA LYS A 197 -2.51 -25.40 2.37
C LYS A 197 -1.42 -26.47 2.52
N ALA A 198 -0.39 -26.47 1.67
CA ALA A 198 0.73 -27.40 1.75
C ALA A 198 1.61 -27.21 3.01
N ARG A 199 1.71 -25.99 3.55
CA ARG A 199 2.52 -25.69 4.74
C ARG A 199 1.74 -25.65 6.06
N LEU A 200 0.47 -25.23 6.02
CA LEU A 200 -0.38 -24.96 7.19
C LEU A 200 -1.53 -25.97 7.37
N GLY A 201 -1.81 -26.80 6.35
CA GLY A 201 -2.92 -27.75 6.35
C GLY A 201 -4.21 -27.18 5.75
N SER A 202 -4.96 -28.04 5.06
CA SER A 202 -6.14 -27.62 4.27
C SER A 202 -7.31 -27.10 5.11
N ALA A 203 -7.49 -27.59 6.34
CA ALA A 203 -8.59 -27.16 7.22
C ALA A 203 -8.36 -25.75 7.76
N GLU A 204 -7.14 -25.45 8.19
CA GLU A 204 -6.76 -24.14 8.74
C GLU A 204 -6.86 -23.04 7.68
N VAL A 205 -6.39 -23.30 6.46
CA VAL A 205 -6.46 -22.34 5.34
C VAL A 205 -7.88 -22.21 4.75
N ALA A 206 -8.79 -23.16 5.04
CA ALA A 206 -10.20 -23.06 4.66
C ALA A 206 -11.09 -22.35 5.69
N SER A 207 -10.65 -22.24 6.95
CA SER A 207 -11.36 -21.54 8.03
C SER A 207 -10.82 -20.14 8.31
N ALA A 208 -9.56 -19.88 7.94
CA ALA A 208 -8.89 -18.59 8.10
C ALA A 208 -9.54 -17.45 7.31
N LYS A 209 -9.52 -16.26 7.92
CA LYS A 209 -10.02 -15.01 7.33
C LYS A 209 -8.94 -14.30 6.52
N MET A 210 -9.34 -13.65 5.42
CA MET A 210 -8.44 -12.95 4.51
C MET A 210 -8.86 -11.48 4.31
N VAL A 211 -7.94 -10.57 4.64
CA VAL A 211 -8.08 -9.12 4.44
C VAL A 211 -7.18 -8.66 3.31
N TYR A 212 -7.67 -7.79 2.44
CA TYR A 212 -6.85 -7.01 1.52
C TYR A 212 -6.48 -5.67 2.17
N GLU A 213 -5.23 -5.24 2.12
CA GLU A 213 -4.83 -3.84 2.41
C GLU A 213 -3.93 -3.30 1.30
N GLY A 214 -4.32 -2.16 0.71
CA GLY A 214 -3.51 -1.47 -0.29
C GLY A 214 -3.75 0.03 -0.28
N CYS A 215 -2.82 0.78 -0.86
CA CYS A 215 -2.92 2.23 -1.01
C CYS A 215 -2.69 2.68 -2.45
N SER A 216 -3.20 3.84 -2.88
CA SER A 216 -2.95 4.38 -4.23
C SER A 216 -3.52 3.47 -5.33
N GLY A 217 -2.67 2.98 -6.24
CA GLY A 217 -2.98 1.87 -7.15
C GLY A 217 -3.47 0.61 -6.42
N GLY A 218 -2.89 0.28 -5.25
CA GLY A 218 -3.39 -0.75 -4.34
C GLY A 218 -4.76 -0.44 -3.73
N GLY A 219 -5.05 0.84 -3.46
CA GLY A 219 -6.37 1.26 -3.00
C GLY A 219 -7.45 1.00 -4.07
N ARG A 220 -7.13 1.30 -5.34
CA ARG A 220 -7.95 0.94 -6.51
C ARG A 220 -8.09 -0.57 -6.66
N GLN A 221 -6.98 -1.33 -6.61
CA GLN A 221 -6.98 -2.79 -6.71
C GLN A 221 -7.89 -3.44 -5.66
N GLY A 222 -7.87 -2.97 -4.40
CA GLY A 222 -8.78 -3.43 -3.35
C GLY A 222 -10.25 -3.16 -3.67
N LEU A 223 -10.57 -1.99 -4.21
CA LEU A 223 -11.94 -1.67 -4.66
C LEU A 223 -12.36 -2.49 -5.89
N ILE A 224 -11.44 -2.84 -6.79
CA ILE A 224 -11.70 -3.83 -7.84
C ILE A 224 -12.06 -5.19 -7.24
N GLN A 225 -11.43 -5.63 -6.15
CA GLN A 225 -11.83 -6.87 -5.49
C GLN A 225 -13.25 -6.76 -4.94
N ALA A 226 -13.57 -5.72 -4.17
CA ALA A 226 -14.92 -5.52 -3.63
C ALA A 226 -16.02 -5.39 -4.71
N GLN A 227 -15.69 -4.86 -5.90
CA GLN A 227 -16.64 -4.63 -6.99
C GLN A 227 -16.75 -5.76 -8.01
N ARG A 228 -15.70 -6.58 -8.20
CA ARG A 228 -15.61 -7.60 -9.27
C ARG A 228 -15.31 -9.02 -8.77
N TYR A 229 -14.83 -9.16 -7.53
CA TYR A 229 -14.50 -10.44 -6.87
C TYR A 229 -15.04 -10.46 -5.42
N PRO A 230 -16.37 -10.31 -5.23
CA PRO A 230 -16.99 -10.00 -3.94
C PRO A 230 -16.87 -11.10 -2.87
N ASP A 231 -16.37 -12.28 -3.22
CA ASP A 231 -16.14 -13.45 -2.38
C ASP A 231 -14.65 -13.74 -2.12
N ALA A 232 -13.72 -12.99 -2.75
CA ALA A 232 -12.29 -13.27 -2.66
C ALA A 232 -11.67 -12.90 -1.29
N PHE A 233 -12.28 -11.93 -0.59
CA PHE A 233 -11.80 -11.32 0.65
C PHE A 233 -12.95 -11.06 1.63
N ASP A 234 -12.74 -11.34 2.91
CA ASP A 234 -13.68 -11.03 3.99
C ASP A 234 -13.67 -9.53 4.35
N GLY A 235 -12.52 -8.87 4.15
CA GLY A 235 -12.33 -7.46 4.43
C GLY A 235 -11.42 -6.78 3.40
N VAL A 236 -11.74 -5.54 3.03
CA VAL A 236 -10.92 -4.70 2.14
C VAL A 236 -10.59 -3.38 2.85
N ILE A 237 -9.31 -3.05 2.95
CA ILE A 237 -8.79 -1.77 3.40
C ILE A 237 -8.22 -1.06 2.18
N SER A 238 -8.84 0.05 1.80
CA SER A 238 -8.51 0.84 0.62
C SER A 238 -8.09 2.25 1.07
N ARG A 239 -6.78 2.46 1.12
CA ARG A 239 -6.15 3.74 1.47
C ARG A 239 -5.93 4.58 0.20
N ALA A 240 -6.19 5.89 0.25
CA ALA A 240 -6.04 6.84 -0.85
C ALA A 240 -6.29 6.26 -2.26
N PRO A 241 -7.49 5.71 -2.56
CA PRO A 241 -7.69 4.95 -3.79
C PRO A 241 -7.66 5.78 -5.06
N ALA A 242 -6.89 5.32 -6.05
CA ALA A 242 -6.94 5.78 -7.44
C ALA A 242 -8.19 5.24 -8.19
N ASN A 243 -9.38 5.36 -7.60
CA ASN A 243 -10.57 4.63 -8.07
C ASN A 243 -11.13 5.14 -9.40
N ALA A 244 -11.35 6.45 -9.57
CA ALA A 244 -11.67 7.04 -10.88
C ALA A 244 -10.36 7.32 -11.65
N TYR A 245 -9.67 6.24 -11.98
CA TYR A 245 -8.30 6.22 -12.52
C TYR A 245 -8.18 7.02 -13.83
N THR A 246 -9.08 6.79 -14.79
CA THR A 246 -9.00 7.47 -16.10
C THR A 246 -9.10 8.99 -15.98
N PRO A 247 -10.13 9.59 -15.33
CA PRO A 247 -10.20 11.05 -15.18
C PRO A 247 -9.11 11.65 -14.28
N GLN A 248 -8.54 10.91 -13.32
CA GLN A 248 -7.38 11.34 -12.52
C GLN A 248 -6.17 11.66 -13.39
N PHE A 249 -5.83 10.78 -14.34
CA PHE A 249 -4.65 10.98 -15.20
C PHE A 249 -4.92 12.02 -16.31
N LEU A 250 -6.19 12.22 -16.71
CA LEU A 250 -6.59 13.39 -17.52
C LEU A 250 -6.36 14.72 -16.75
N TYR A 251 -6.58 14.71 -15.43
CA TYR A 251 -6.27 15.85 -14.57
C TYR A 251 -4.76 16.09 -14.41
N TYR A 252 -3.93 15.04 -14.29
CA TYR A 252 -2.47 15.22 -14.42
C TYR A 252 -2.08 15.85 -15.76
N GLN A 253 -2.71 15.44 -16.87
CA GLN A 253 -2.43 16.06 -18.17
C GLN A 253 -2.81 17.56 -18.21
N LYS A 254 -3.91 17.98 -17.55
CA LYS A 254 -4.26 19.41 -17.36
C LYS A 254 -3.11 20.15 -16.66
N GLN A 255 -2.61 19.63 -15.55
CA GLN A 255 -1.48 20.20 -14.80
C GLN A 255 -0.21 20.29 -15.65
N MET A 256 0.18 19.20 -16.32
CA MET A 256 1.37 19.14 -17.18
C MET A 256 1.30 20.17 -18.32
N LYS A 257 0.16 20.25 -19.03
CA LYS A 257 -0.06 21.21 -20.12
C LYS A 257 -0.07 22.67 -19.64
N GLN A 258 -0.49 22.93 -18.40
CA GLN A 258 -0.41 24.26 -17.81
C GLN A 258 1.04 24.62 -17.45
N LEU A 259 1.73 23.77 -16.69
CA LEU A 259 3.09 24.02 -16.21
C LEU A 259 4.13 24.11 -17.34
N ALA A 260 3.90 23.43 -18.46
CA ALA A 260 4.75 23.52 -19.66
C ALA A 260 4.64 24.84 -20.44
N LYS A 261 3.69 25.74 -20.11
CA LYS A 261 3.58 27.04 -20.77
C LYS A 261 4.74 27.98 -20.36
N PRO A 262 5.22 28.87 -21.25
CA PRO A 262 6.26 29.84 -20.91
C PRO A 262 5.89 30.68 -19.68
N GLY A 263 6.76 30.67 -18.66
CA GLY A 263 6.56 31.40 -17.40
C GLY A 263 5.53 30.80 -16.45
N ALA A 264 4.97 29.62 -16.73
CA ALA A 264 3.94 28.99 -15.90
C ALA A 264 4.48 28.07 -14.80
N ALA A 265 5.75 27.64 -14.89
CA ALA A 265 6.37 26.77 -13.91
C ALA A 265 6.44 27.43 -12.51
N LEU A 266 6.18 26.64 -11.47
CA LEU A 266 6.30 27.05 -10.08
C LEU A 266 7.65 26.57 -9.52
N SER A 267 8.40 27.45 -8.85
CA SER A 267 9.61 27.06 -8.12
C SER A 267 9.22 26.38 -6.81
N LYS A 268 10.11 25.55 -6.25
CA LYS A 268 9.91 24.95 -4.92
C LYS A 268 9.59 26.03 -3.86
N ALA A 269 10.25 27.18 -3.94
CA ALA A 269 10.05 28.27 -2.99
C ALA A 269 8.70 29.00 -3.20
N LYS A 270 8.23 29.15 -4.44
CA LYS A 270 6.87 29.64 -4.73
C LYS A 270 5.78 28.69 -4.23
N VAL A 271 5.96 27.37 -4.42
CA VAL A 271 5.07 26.34 -3.84
C VAL A 271 5.06 26.45 -2.31
N GLN A 272 6.22 26.60 -1.67
CA GLN A 272 6.30 26.83 -0.23
C GLN A 272 5.67 28.17 0.21
N ALA A 273 5.74 29.24 -0.60
CA ALA A 273 5.09 30.51 -0.31
C ALA A 273 3.55 30.39 -0.32
N ILE A 274 3.00 29.55 -1.21
CA ILE A 274 1.58 29.20 -1.22
C ILE A 274 1.22 28.39 0.03
N ALA A 275 1.96 27.31 0.31
CA ALA A 275 1.75 26.50 1.51
C ALA A 275 1.75 27.34 2.80
N ASN A 276 2.76 28.22 2.97
CA ASN A 276 2.87 29.10 4.13
C ASN A 276 1.66 30.06 4.27
N ALA A 277 1.13 30.57 3.16
CA ALA A 277 0.00 31.50 3.18
C ALA A 277 -1.34 30.79 3.42
N VAL A 278 -1.51 29.58 2.86
CA VAL A 278 -2.67 28.70 3.12
C VAL A 278 -2.69 28.26 4.58
N MET A 279 -1.59 27.69 5.09
CA MET A 279 -1.45 27.30 6.49
C MET A 279 -1.67 28.49 7.43
N GLY A 280 -1.06 29.65 7.14
CA GLY A 280 -1.21 30.86 7.95
C GLY A 280 -2.65 31.38 8.09
N GLN A 281 -3.52 31.10 7.10
CA GLN A 281 -4.95 31.41 7.17
C GLN A 281 -5.77 30.26 7.80
N CYS A 282 -5.43 29.00 7.51
CA CYS A 282 -6.36 27.87 7.69
C CYS A 282 -6.03 26.88 8.82
N ASP A 283 -4.80 26.87 9.34
CA ASP A 283 -4.37 26.09 10.51
C ASP A 283 -5.37 26.25 11.68
N GLY A 284 -5.68 27.51 12.05
CA GLY A 284 -6.55 27.85 13.17
C GLY A 284 -8.04 27.49 13.08
N LEU A 285 -8.51 26.83 12.02
CA LEU A 285 -9.95 26.73 11.72
C LEU A 285 -10.67 25.55 12.40
N ASP A 286 -9.96 24.51 12.83
CA ASP A 286 -10.55 23.41 13.61
C ASP A 286 -10.59 23.68 15.14
N GLY A 287 -9.88 24.71 15.60
CA GLY A 287 -9.78 25.12 16.99
C GLY A 287 -8.41 24.89 17.65
N LEU A 288 -7.43 24.31 16.93
CA LEU A 288 -6.03 24.21 17.34
C LEU A 288 -5.12 25.03 16.39
N LYS A 289 -3.84 25.18 16.76
CA LYS A 289 -2.77 25.68 15.88
C LYS A 289 -1.54 24.82 16.08
N ASP A 290 -1.35 23.84 15.20
CA ASP A 290 -0.30 22.81 15.28
C ASP A 290 0.38 22.55 13.92
N ASN A 291 0.06 23.32 12.89
CA ASN A 291 0.40 23.13 11.48
C ASN A 291 -0.30 21.92 10.82
N VAL A 292 -1.48 21.54 11.30
CA VAL A 292 -2.38 20.58 10.66
C VAL A 292 -3.72 21.24 10.36
N ILE A 293 -4.12 21.31 9.09
CA ILE A 293 -5.49 21.74 8.74
C ILE A 293 -6.45 20.56 9.00
N GLY A 294 -7.06 20.53 10.19
CA GLY A 294 -8.07 19.55 10.59
C GLY A 294 -9.43 19.71 9.91
N ARG A 295 -9.70 20.91 9.38
CA ARG A 295 -10.97 21.28 8.72
C ARG A 295 -10.73 22.01 7.39
N PRO A 296 -10.22 21.33 6.34
CA PRO A 296 -9.98 21.94 5.03
C PRO A 296 -11.28 22.39 4.34
N ASP A 297 -12.44 21.87 4.74
CA ASP A 297 -13.76 22.30 4.31
C ASP A 297 -14.12 23.73 4.78
N LEU A 298 -13.46 24.24 5.82
CA LEU A 298 -13.57 25.63 6.28
C LEU A 298 -12.55 26.56 5.62
N CYS A 299 -11.51 26.01 4.97
CA CYS A 299 -10.40 26.77 4.41
C CYS A 299 -10.80 27.45 3.09
N THR A 300 -10.68 28.78 3.04
CA THR A 300 -11.08 29.61 1.89
C THR A 300 -9.99 30.62 1.54
N PHE A 301 -8.87 30.13 0.99
CA PHE A 301 -7.72 30.96 0.62
C PHE A 301 -7.88 31.61 -0.77
N ASN A 302 -7.55 32.89 -0.90
CA ASN A 302 -7.53 33.60 -2.19
C ASN A 302 -6.09 33.76 -2.71
N LEU A 303 -5.71 32.91 -3.67
CA LEU A 303 -4.41 32.95 -4.36
C LEU A 303 -3.97 34.34 -4.83
N SER A 304 -4.90 35.23 -5.17
CA SER A 304 -4.61 36.59 -5.64
C SER A 304 -3.83 37.43 -4.62
N ALA A 305 -3.88 37.07 -3.33
CA ALA A 305 -3.07 37.68 -2.28
C ALA A 305 -1.56 37.51 -2.46
N LEU A 306 -1.12 36.52 -3.27
CA LEU A 306 0.27 36.24 -3.58
C LEU A 306 0.73 36.88 -4.91
N LYS A 307 -0.09 37.72 -5.56
CA LYS A 307 0.29 38.38 -6.82
C LYS A 307 1.51 39.29 -6.63
N CYS A 308 2.52 39.16 -7.50
CA CYS A 308 3.65 40.08 -7.53
C CYS A 308 3.19 41.52 -7.83
N THR A 309 3.52 42.46 -6.94
CA THR A 309 3.25 43.89 -7.06
C THR A 309 4.42 44.70 -7.65
N GLY A 310 5.57 44.04 -7.84
CA GLY A 310 6.78 44.59 -8.44
C GLY A 310 7.51 43.53 -9.26
N ALA A 311 8.85 43.52 -9.20
CA ALA A 311 9.64 42.44 -9.80
C ALA A 311 9.28 41.06 -9.23
N GLU A 312 9.40 40.02 -10.03
CA GLU A 312 9.15 38.65 -9.60
C GLU A 312 10.16 38.22 -8.51
N SER A 313 9.66 37.48 -7.50
CA SER A 313 10.49 36.83 -6.49
C SER A 313 9.90 35.47 -6.12
N ASP A 314 10.61 34.69 -5.31
CA ASP A 314 10.10 33.42 -4.78
C ASP A 314 8.94 33.57 -3.78
N SER A 315 8.69 34.78 -3.26
CA SER A 315 7.60 35.06 -2.32
C SER A 315 6.27 35.47 -2.99
N CYS A 316 6.24 35.60 -4.32
CA CYS A 316 5.07 36.03 -5.07
C CYS A 316 4.93 35.29 -6.41
N LEU A 317 3.75 35.40 -7.01
CA LEU A 317 3.36 34.72 -8.24
C LEU A 317 3.04 35.74 -9.34
N THR A 318 3.51 35.48 -10.56
CA THR A 318 3.04 36.17 -11.78
C THR A 318 1.62 35.72 -12.14
N ASP A 319 0.93 36.41 -13.05
CA ASP A 319 -0.43 36.00 -13.47
C ASP A 319 -0.45 34.59 -14.08
N THR A 320 0.59 34.18 -14.81
CA THR A 320 0.73 32.82 -15.34
C THR A 320 0.96 31.78 -14.24
N GLN A 321 1.71 32.13 -13.19
CA GLN A 321 1.95 31.25 -12.03
C GLN A 321 0.71 31.15 -11.13
N LEU A 322 -0.07 32.22 -10.99
CA LEU A 322 -1.38 32.19 -10.33
C LEU A 322 -2.33 31.21 -11.03
N GLU A 323 -2.33 31.19 -12.36
CA GLU A 323 -3.11 30.23 -13.15
C GLU A 323 -2.64 28.77 -12.96
N SER A 324 -1.32 28.56 -12.84
CA SER A 324 -0.77 27.24 -12.48
C SER A 324 -1.17 26.78 -11.09
N ALA A 325 -1.27 27.70 -10.12
CA ALA A 325 -1.76 27.40 -8.78
C ALA A 325 -3.28 27.11 -8.78
N ARG A 326 -4.10 27.90 -9.48
CA ARG A 326 -5.55 27.65 -9.65
C ARG A 326 -5.82 26.27 -10.24
N THR A 327 -5.04 25.87 -11.24
CA THR A 327 -5.14 24.58 -11.93
C THR A 327 -5.11 23.37 -10.99
N MET A 328 -4.51 23.49 -9.79
CA MET A 328 -4.42 22.44 -8.78
C MET A 328 -5.67 22.31 -7.88
N TYR A 329 -6.43 23.39 -7.70
CA TYR A 329 -7.67 23.39 -6.91
C TYR A 329 -8.92 23.25 -7.79
N GLU A 330 -8.82 23.64 -9.06
CA GLU A 330 -9.91 23.56 -10.03
C GLU A 330 -10.09 22.15 -10.59
N PRO A 331 -11.35 21.68 -10.75
CA PRO A 331 -11.62 20.38 -11.35
C PRO A 331 -11.15 20.28 -12.81
N THR A 332 -11.04 19.05 -13.30
CA THR A 332 -10.96 18.73 -14.73
C THR A 332 -12.34 18.32 -15.23
N SER A 333 -12.66 18.77 -16.45
CA SER A 333 -13.84 18.34 -17.22
C SER A 333 -13.41 18.15 -18.67
N VAL A 334 -13.59 16.95 -19.21
CA VAL A 334 -13.18 16.57 -20.56
C VAL A 334 -14.39 16.06 -21.34
N ALA A 335 -14.40 16.32 -22.66
CA ALA A 335 -15.44 15.89 -23.59
C ALA A 335 -16.87 16.20 -23.10
N GLY A 336 -17.11 17.46 -22.72
CA GLY A 336 -18.43 17.94 -22.28
C GLY A 336 -18.85 17.47 -20.88
N GLY A 337 -17.91 17.08 -20.02
CA GLY A 337 -18.20 16.54 -18.68
C GLY A 337 -18.31 15.02 -18.63
N ARG A 338 -18.00 14.31 -19.72
CA ARG A 338 -17.95 12.84 -19.78
C ARG A 338 -16.92 12.25 -18.81
N TYR A 339 -15.79 12.92 -18.65
CA TYR A 339 -14.76 12.57 -17.66
C TYR A 339 -14.52 13.78 -16.77
N THR A 340 -14.73 13.61 -15.46
CA THR A 340 -14.57 14.67 -14.46
C THR A 340 -13.74 14.20 -13.28
N TRP A 341 -12.94 15.10 -12.71
CA TRP A 341 -12.11 14.87 -11.53
C TRP A 341 -12.07 16.14 -10.68
N PRO A 342 -12.28 16.07 -9.35
CA PRO A 342 -12.19 17.23 -8.47
C PRO A 342 -10.73 17.72 -8.32
N GLY A 343 -10.52 18.99 -7.97
CA GLY A 343 -9.20 19.47 -7.59
C GLY A 343 -8.78 19.01 -6.19
N PHE A 344 -7.57 19.38 -5.77
CA PHE A 344 -7.11 19.16 -4.39
C PHE A 344 -7.81 20.10 -3.39
N PRO A 345 -7.93 19.70 -2.11
CA PRO A 345 -8.21 20.62 -1.03
C PRO A 345 -7.03 21.58 -0.78
N LEU A 346 -7.27 22.61 0.01
CA LEU A 346 -6.23 23.48 0.56
C LEU A 346 -5.51 22.80 1.74
N GLY A 347 -4.18 22.96 1.81
CA GLY A 347 -3.26 22.33 2.77
C GLY A 347 -2.31 21.30 2.16
N GLY A 348 -2.54 20.88 0.91
CA GLY A 348 -1.73 19.88 0.20
C GLY A 348 -0.51 20.43 -0.54
N GLU A 349 -0.09 21.67 -0.28
CA GLU A 349 0.90 22.38 -1.11
C GLU A 349 2.36 22.17 -0.63
N THR A 350 2.62 21.26 0.31
CA THR A 350 3.94 21.15 0.96
C THR A 350 5.06 20.73 0.01
N ALA A 351 6.21 21.39 0.13
CA ALA A 351 7.26 21.34 -0.88
C ALA A 351 8.33 20.25 -0.62
N ASP A 352 8.14 19.07 -1.21
CA ASP A 352 9.05 17.91 -1.18
C ASP A 352 10.54 18.23 -1.48
N PRO A 353 11.52 17.66 -0.74
CA PRO A 353 12.95 17.76 -1.06
C PRO A 353 13.46 16.81 -2.17
N ALA A 354 12.71 15.77 -2.57
CA ALA A 354 13.20 14.63 -3.35
C ALA A 354 12.76 14.59 -4.84
N LEU A 355 12.44 15.74 -5.46
CA LEU A 355 12.02 15.92 -6.87
C LEU A 355 10.64 15.35 -7.25
N LEU A 356 9.90 14.78 -6.30
CA LEU A 356 8.55 14.23 -6.51
C LEU A 356 7.43 15.26 -6.36
N GLN A 357 7.74 16.50 -5.92
CA GLN A 357 6.87 17.69 -5.76
C GLN A 357 5.37 17.53 -6.11
N ALA A 358 4.53 17.79 -5.11
CA ALA A 358 3.08 17.95 -5.23
C ALA A 358 2.62 18.64 -6.54
N TRP A 359 3.22 19.78 -6.87
CA TRP A 359 2.71 20.71 -7.87
C TRP A 359 3.66 20.84 -9.07
N GLY A 360 3.82 19.73 -9.81
CA GLY A 360 4.68 19.67 -11.01
C GLY A 360 5.95 18.85 -10.86
N GLY A 361 6.03 17.99 -9.84
CA GLY A 361 7.13 17.06 -9.66
C GLY A 361 7.13 15.90 -10.65
N LEU A 362 8.16 15.05 -10.53
CA LEU A 362 8.34 13.93 -11.43
C LEU A 362 7.22 12.88 -11.31
N GLY A 363 6.62 12.70 -10.14
CA GLY A 363 5.55 11.71 -9.89
C GLY A 363 4.33 11.90 -10.82
N PRO A 364 3.55 12.99 -10.68
CA PRO A 364 2.38 13.22 -11.52
C PRO A 364 2.72 13.40 -13.00
N THR A 365 3.91 13.95 -13.29
CA THR A 365 4.39 14.19 -14.67
C THR A 365 4.72 12.89 -15.41
N LEU A 366 5.40 11.94 -14.76
CA LEU A 366 5.70 10.64 -15.35
C LEU A 366 4.43 9.79 -15.46
N LEU A 367 3.65 9.71 -14.39
CA LEU A 367 2.40 8.93 -14.36
C LEU A 367 1.40 9.45 -15.41
N GLY A 368 1.12 10.76 -15.42
CA GLY A 368 0.25 11.41 -16.41
C GLY A 368 0.78 11.26 -17.84
N GLY A 369 2.09 11.45 -18.04
CA GLY A 369 2.74 11.31 -19.33
C GLY A 369 2.60 9.91 -19.91
N ASP A 370 2.96 8.89 -19.14
CA ASP A 370 2.92 7.49 -19.58
C ASP A 370 1.49 6.96 -19.73
N PHE A 371 0.53 7.44 -18.93
CA PHE A 371 -0.89 7.12 -19.18
C PHE A 371 -1.37 7.66 -20.52
N MET A 372 -1.18 8.96 -20.77
CA MET A 372 -1.61 9.55 -22.04
C MET A 372 -0.90 8.88 -23.23
N LYS A 373 0.38 8.59 -23.09
CA LYS A 373 1.22 7.99 -24.14
C LYS A 373 0.90 6.51 -24.43
N TYR A 374 0.95 5.65 -23.41
CA TYR A 374 0.83 4.20 -23.57
C TYR A 374 -0.59 3.68 -23.39
N PHE A 375 -1.38 4.25 -22.47
CA PHE A 375 -2.76 3.80 -22.25
C PHE A 375 -3.72 4.45 -23.25
N VAL A 376 -3.66 5.78 -23.44
CA VAL A 376 -4.62 6.52 -24.28
C VAL A 376 -4.23 6.53 -25.76
N ALA A 377 -3.03 6.99 -26.11
CA ALA A 377 -2.58 7.02 -27.51
C ALA A 377 -1.97 5.70 -28.02
N GLN A 378 -1.75 4.71 -27.14
CA GLN A 378 -1.20 3.39 -27.46
C GLN A 378 0.10 3.46 -28.30
N SER A 379 0.97 4.43 -28.01
CA SER A 379 2.14 4.76 -28.84
C SER A 379 3.40 4.95 -28.03
N ALA A 380 4.48 4.25 -28.41
CA ALA A 380 5.79 4.41 -27.78
C ALA A 380 6.49 5.75 -28.11
N THR A 381 5.97 6.53 -29.05
CA THR A 381 6.60 7.76 -29.59
C THR A 381 5.75 9.03 -29.48
N ALA A 382 4.50 8.94 -29.00
CA ALA A 382 3.64 10.12 -28.84
C ALA A 382 4.17 11.07 -27.74
N ASP A 383 4.07 12.38 -27.99
CA ASP A 383 4.26 13.42 -26.97
C ASP A 383 2.96 13.56 -26.16
N PRO A 384 2.97 13.28 -24.84
CA PRO A 384 1.77 13.37 -24.00
C PRO A 384 1.21 14.79 -23.86
N LEU A 385 1.97 15.84 -24.20
CA LEU A 385 1.47 17.21 -24.21
C LEU A 385 0.63 17.54 -25.45
N GLN A 386 0.82 16.86 -26.59
CA GLN A 386 0.04 17.11 -27.81
C GLN A 386 -1.26 16.31 -27.90
N ILE A 387 -1.41 15.24 -27.11
CA ILE A 387 -2.61 14.39 -27.14
C ILE A 387 -3.81 15.20 -26.64
N ASP A 388 -4.84 15.37 -27.48
CA ASP A 388 -6.14 15.90 -27.10
C ASP A 388 -7.08 14.74 -26.67
N PRO A 389 -7.41 14.60 -25.37
CA PRO A 389 -8.24 13.50 -24.89
C PRO A 389 -9.67 13.47 -25.51
N ALA A 390 -10.18 14.60 -26.01
CA ALA A 390 -11.49 14.65 -26.65
C ALA A 390 -11.55 13.81 -27.94
N GLN A 391 -10.40 13.57 -28.59
CA GLN A 391 -10.28 12.75 -29.79
C GLN A 391 -10.16 11.25 -29.48
N TYR A 392 -9.95 10.88 -28.21
CA TYR A 392 -9.73 9.49 -27.76
C TYR A 392 -10.90 8.94 -26.92
N THR A 393 -12.08 9.54 -26.98
CA THR A 393 -13.25 9.17 -26.13
C THR A 393 -13.52 7.66 -26.09
N SER A 394 -13.62 6.98 -27.24
CA SER A 394 -13.85 5.52 -27.28
C SER A 394 -12.78 4.68 -26.59
N ARG A 395 -11.52 5.15 -26.53
CA ARG A 395 -10.43 4.48 -25.82
C ARG A 395 -10.46 4.82 -24.32
N LEU A 396 -10.83 6.04 -23.95
CA LEU A 396 -11.06 6.43 -22.56
C LEU A 396 -12.25 5.68 -21.95
N ASP A 397 -13.34 5.47 -22.69
CA ASP A 397 -14.47 4.63 -22.27
C ASP A 397 -14.04 3.18 -21.98
N TYR A 398 -13.21 2.61 -22.84
CA TYR A 398 -12.63 1.28 -22.64
C TYR A 398 -11.74 1.24 -21.38
N LEU A 399 -10.91 2.26 -21.15
CA LEU A 399 -10.06 2.35 -19.95
C LEU A 399 -10.89 2.50 -18.67
N VAL A 400 -11.99 3.27 -18.70
CA VAL A 400 -12.95 3.37 -17.58
C VAL A 400 -13.61 2.01 -17.31
N GLY A 401 -14.07 1.29 -18.33
CA GLY A 401 -14.60 -0.06 -18.14
C GLY A 401 -13.57 -1.04 -17.58
N LEU A 402 -12.31 -0.92 -18.00
CA LEU A 402 -11.25 -1.85 -17.68
C LEU A 402 -10.62 -1.62 -16.29
N ILE A 403 -10.17 -0.39 -15.99
CA ILE A 403 -9.24 -0.08 -14.89
C ILE A 403 -9.95 0.62 -13.72
N ASP A 404 -10.92 1.48 -14.00
CA ASP A 404 -11.58 2.28 -12.98
C ASP A 404 -12.42 1.39 -12.03
N ALA A 405 -12.36 1.74 -10.75
CA ALA A 405 -13.00 1.05 -9.63
C ALA A 405 -14.13 1.92 -9.04
N VAL A 406 -15.03 2.39 -9.90
CA VAL A 406 -16.04 3.42 -9.56
C VAL A 406 -17.45 2.88 -9.30
N ASN A 407 -17.68 1.57 -9.35
CA ASN A 407 -19.01 1.01 -9.08
C ASN A 407 -19.38 1.18 -7.59
N PRO A 408 -20.47 1.89 -7.24
CA PRO A 408 -20.91 2.04 -5.86
C PRO A 408 -21.81 0.89 -5.38
N ASP A 409 -22.31 0.03 -6.28
CA ASP A 409 -23.06 -1.16 -5.90
C ASP A 409 -22.12 -2.25 -5.38
N LEU A 410 -22.03 -2.34 -4.06
CA LEU A 410 -21.31 -3.36 -3.30
C LEU A 410 -22.28 -4.37 -2.67
N SER A 411 -23.50 -4.51 -3.20
CA SER A 411 -24.54 -5.39 -2.65
C SER A 411 -24.12 -6.86 -2.56
N GLN A 412 -23.36 -7.37 -3.55
CA GLN A 412 -22.81 -8.72 -3.54
C GLN A 412 -21.73 -8.88 -2.46
N PHE A 413 -20.76 -7.95 -2.39
CA PHE A 413 -19.72 -7.97 -1.36
C PHE A 413 -20.31 -7.96 0.06
N ARG A 414 -21.31 -7.09 0.31
CA ARG A 414 -22.10 -7.09 1.54
C ARG A 414 -22.84 -8.41 1.78
N ALA A 415 -23.40 -9.04 0.75
CA ALA A 415 -24.11 -10.32 0.86
C ALA A 415 -23.19 -11.50 1.20
N HIS A 416 -21.91 -11.45 0.79
CA HIS A 416 -20.86 -12.37 1.25
C HIS A 416 -20.32 -12.03 2.66
N GLY A 417 -20.86 -11.00 3.33
CA GLY A 417 -20.42 -10.55 4.65
C GLY A 417 -19.22 -9.59 4.63
N GLY A 418 -18.74 -9.23 3.44
CA GLY A 418 -17.54 -8.41 3.23
C GLY A 418 -17.64 -7.02 3.87
N LYS A 419 -16.53 -6.57 4.47
CA LYS A 419 -16.41 -5.25 5.10
C LYS A 419 -15.37 -4.37 4.39
N LEU A 420 -15.65 -3.09 4.21
CA LEU A 420 -14.80 -2.11 3.53
C LEU A 420 -14.39 -0.99 4.49
N LEU A 421 -13.08 -0.75 4.59
CA LEU A 421 -12.51 0.45 5.21
C LEU A 421 -11.90 1.33 4.14
N LEU A 422 -12.44 2.54 3.98
CA LEU A 422 -11.84 3.62 3.22
C LEU A 422 -10.98 4.48 4.14
N TRP A 423 -9.83 4.94 3.68
CA TRP A 423 -8.98 5.89 4.40
C TRP A 423 -8.31 6.87 3.43
N HIS A 424 -8.13 8.13 3.80
CA HIS A 424 -7.39 9.11 2.98
C HIS A 424 -6.67 10.15 3.85
N GLY A 425 -5.43 10.49 3.48
CA GLY A 425 -4.75 11.69 3.98
C GLY A 425 -5.40 12.95 3.41
N LEU A 426 -5.50 14.03 4.19
CA LEU A 426 -6.13 15.27 3.73
C LEU A 426 -5.15 16.24 3.02
N THR A 427 -3.85 15.97 3.10
CA THR A 427 -2.81 16.75 2.39
C THR A 427 -2.15 15.92 1.28
N ASP A 428 -2.81 14.85 0.83
CA ASP A 428 -2.37 13.99 -0.29
C ASP A 428 -2.30 14.79 -1.59
N TRP A 429 -1.07 14.97 -2.10
CA TRP A 429 -0.80 15.73 -3.33
C TRP A 429 -0.87 14.92 -4.62
N LEU A 430 -1.06 13.59 -4.55
CA LEU A 430 -1.16 12.74 -5.72
C LEU A 430 -2.62 12.41 -6.04
N ILE A 431 -3.42 12.12 -5.01
CA ILE A 431 -4.81 11.71 -5.13
C ILE A 431 -5.65 12.58 -4.21
N THR A 432 -6.65 13.28 -4.77
CA THR A 432 -7.46 14.18 -3.94
C THR A 432 -8.44 13.39 -3.06
N PRO A 433 -8.54 13.69 -1.74
CA PRO A 433 -9.51 13.05 -0.85
C PRO A 433 -10.97 13.34 -1.25
N HIS A 434 -11.22 14.35 -2.07
CA HIS A 434 -12.53 14.61 -2.66
C HIS A 434 -13.06 13.42 -3.48
N ASN A 435 -12.19 12.70 -4.20
CA ASN A 435 -12.58 11.53 -5.01
C ASN A 435 -13.05 10.35 -4.13
N THR A 436 -12.36 10.04 -3.02
CA THR A 436 -12.80 8.97 -2.10
C THR A 436 -14.05 9.37 -1.32
N THR A 437 -14.19 10.66 -1.01
CA THR A 437 -15.39 11.19 -0.34
C THR A 437 -16.63 11.10 -1.25
N ASP A 438 -16.49 11.44 -2.53
CA ASP A 438 -17.51 11.23 -3.56
C ASP A 438 -17.86 9.74 -3.72
N TYR A 439 -16.86 8.85 -3.80
CA TYR A 439 -17.10 7.40 -3.87
C TYR A 439 -17.86 6.87 -2.63
N TYR A 440 -17.48 7.27 -1.41
CA TYR A 440 -18.16 6.88 -0.18
C TYR A 440 -19.63 7.33 -0.18
N ASN A 441 -19.90 8.59 -0.56
CA ASN A 441 -21.25 9.12 -0.67
C ASN A 441 -22.09 8.36 -1.72
N LYS A 442 -21.49 7.95 -2.84
CA LYS A 442 -22.15 7.12 -3.86
C LYS A 442 -22.46 5.71 -3.35
N VAL A 443 -21.57 5.08 -2.58
CA VAL A 443 -21.83 3.78 -1.92
C VAL A 443 -22.98 3.91 -0.91
N ILE A 444 -23.05 5.00 -0.12
CA ILE A 444 -24.18 5.25 0.80
C ILE A 444 -25.50 5.36 0.02
N ALA A 445 -25.52 6.13 -1.07
CA ALA A 445 -26.70 6.28 -1.92
C ALA A 445 -27.14 4.93 -2.54
N SER A 446 -26.19 4.14 -3.04
CA SER A 446 -26.43 2.80 -3.58
C SER A 446 -26.94 1.81 -2.52
N ALA A 447 -26.45 1.91 -1.28
CA ALA A 447 -26.94 1.14 -0.14
C ALA A 447 -28.33 1.59 0.36
N GLY A 448 -28.87 2.69 -0.16
CA GLY A 448 -30.19 3.23 0.16
C GLY A 448 -30.31 3.98 1.49
N SER A 449 -29.34 3.83 2.41
CA SER A 449 -29.24 4.66 3.62
C SER A 449 -27.86 4.57 4.28
N GLN A 450 -27.50 5.58 5.08
CA GLN A 450 -26.33 5.53 5.96
C GLN A 450 -26.38 4.33 6.91
N ALA A 451 -27.54 4.01 7.48
CA ALA A 451 -27.71 2.87 8.39
C ALA A 451 -27.52 1.50 7.71
N THR A 452 -27.73 1.43 6.39
CA THR A 452 -27.39 0.25 5.56
C THR A 452 -25.89 0.22 5.25
N ALA A 453 -25.31 1.36 4.87
CA ALA A 453 -23.89 1.50 4.56
C ALA A 453 -23.02 1.13 5.77
N ASP A 454 -23.37 1.65 6.95
CA ASP A 454 -22.69 1.43 8.24
C ASP A 454 -22.58 -0.05 8.67
N GLN A 455 -23.28 -0.98 8.02
CA GLN A 455 -23.16 -2.42 8.29
C GLN A 455 -21.90 -3.03 7.67
N PHE A 456 -21.37 -2.40 6.61
CA PHE A 456 -20.31 -2.97 5.77
C PHE A 456 -19.27 -1.96 5.26
N VAL A 457 -19.48 -0.64 5.38
CA VAL A 457 -18.46 0.37 4.98
C VAL A 457 -18.30 1.49 6.01
N GLU A 458 -17.05 1.81 6.34
CA GLU A 458 -16.68 3.02 7.07
C GLU A 458 -15.55 3.76 6.34
N TYR A 459 -15.52 5.09 6.47
CA TYR A 459 -14.52 5.97 5.87
C TYR A 459 -13.86 6.82 6.96
N TYR A 460 -12.54 6.97 6.87
CA TYR A 460 -11.71 7.70 7.80
C TYR A 460 -10.84 8.73 7.07
N GLN A 461 -10.71 9.92 7.65
CA GLN A 461 -9.85 10.97 7.11
C GLN A 461 -8.72 11.28 8.09
N ALA A 462 -7.53 11.53 7.55
CA ALA A 462 -6.32 11.81 8.32
C ALA A 462 -5.78 13.23 7.98
N PRO A 463 -6.14 14.25 8.78
CA PRO A 463 -5.60 15.60 8.65
C PRO A 463 -4.07 15.66 8.65
N GLY A 464 -3.49 16.48 7.78
CA GLY A 464 -2.03 16.71 7.70
C GLY A 464 -1.20 15.52 7.23
N VAL A 465 -1.84 14.41 6.84
CA VAL A 465 -1.18 13.20 6.32
C VAL A 465 -1.14 13.24 4.80
N ASP A 466 0.04 12.94 4.26
CA ASP A 466 0.33 12.91 2.83
C ASP A 466 -0.05 11.56 2.17
N HIS A 467 0.29 11.38 0.90
CA HIS A 467 -0.05 10.23 0.08
C HIS A 467 0.39 8.90 0.73
N CYS A 468 -0.59 8.12 1.16
CA CYS A 468 -0.47 6.85 1.91
C CYS A 468 0.17 6.93 3.30
N ALA A 469 1.24 7.70 3.47
CA ALA A 469 1.96 7.94 4.73
C ALA A 469 2.88 9.15 4.58
N ASN A 470 3.45 9.64 5.68
CA ASN A 470 4.42 10.76 5.68
C ASN A 470 5.82 10.36 5.14
N GLY A 471 5.92 9.26 4.38
CA GLY A 471 7.14 8.47 4.17
C GLY A 471 8.27 9.13 3.36
N LEU A 472 8.04 10.30 2.77
CA LEU A 472 9.05 11.11 2.08
C LEU A 472 9.63 12.24 2.96
N GLY A 473 9.30 12.30 4.25
CA GLY A 473 9.71 13.39 5.14
C GLY A 473 8.83 14.64 5.03
N VAL A 474 7.60 14.45 4.55
CA VAL A 474 6.55 15.47 4.34
C VAL A 474 5.24 15.00 4.96
N GLY A 475 4.32 15.94 5.24
CA GLY A 475 3.18 15.72 6.14
C GLY A 475 3.51 16.13 7.59
N GLN A 476 2.50 16.55 8.34
CA GLN A 476 2.58 16.98 9.74
C GLN A 476 1.65 16.17 10.66
N GLY A 477 0.65 15.53 10.07
CA GLY A 477 -0.38 14.75 10.77
C GLY A 477 0.06 13.36 11.18
N ALA A 478 -0.85 12.66 11.85
CA ALA A 478 -0.62 11.31 12.38
C ALA A 478 -1.00 10.24 11.34
N ASP A 479 0.01 9.63 10.70
CA ASP A 479 -0.12 8.76 9.52
C ASP A 479 -0.07 7.26 9.86
N LYS A 480 0.79 6.86 10.79
CA LYS A 480 0.99 5.46 11.16
C LYS A 480 -0.18 4.95 12.00
N VAL A 481 -1.03 4.14 11.37
CA VAL A 481 -2.24 3.58 11.99
C VAL A 481 -2.51 2.14 11.53
N ASP A 482 -2.86 1.28 12.49
CA ASP A 482 -3.35 -0.09 12.23
C ASP A 482 -4.83 -0.04 11.87
N LEU A 483 -5.16 -0.56 10.67
CA LEU A 483 -6.52 -0.82 10.22
C LEU A 483 -6.78 -2.33 10.04
N VAL A 484 -5.73 -3.15 9.98
CA VAL A 484 -5.81 -4.60 9.83
C VAL A 484 -6.36 -5.25 11.11
N GLY A 485 -5.83 -4.90 12.29
CA GLY A 485 -6.34 -5.38 13.58
C GLY A 485 -7.84 -5.09 13.76
N PRO A 486 -8.28 -3.81 13.61
CA PRO A 486 -9.70 -3.45 13.61
C PRO A 486 -10.55 -4.14 12.55
N MET A 487 -10.03 -4.35 11.33
CA MET A 487 -10.75 -5.09 10.28
C MET A 487 -10.99 -6.56 10.68
N PHE A 488 -9.97 -7.24 11.23
CA PHE A 488 -10.15 -8.61 11.71
C PHE A 488 -11.14 -8.69 12.88
N ASP A 489 -11.13 -7.73 13.79
CA ASP A 489 -12.17 -7.62 14.84
C ASP A 489 -13.58 -7.42 14.26
N TRP A 490 -13.71 -6.70 13.14
CA TRP A 490 -15.00 -6.50 12.48
C TRP A 490 -15.51 -7.75 11.75
N ILE A 491 -14.67 -8.42 10.95
CA ILE A 491 -15.09 -9.60 10.16
C ILE A 491 -15.26 -10.88 11.00
N GLU A 492 -14.63 -10.96 12.18
CA GLU A 492 -14.72 -12.12 13.09
C GLU A 492 -15.80 -11.95 14.16
N LYS A 493 -16.06 -10.72 14.64
CA LYS A 493 -16.82 -10.45 15.88
C LYS A 493 -17.91 -9.37 15.74
N ASP A 494 -18.10 -8.85 14.52
CA ASP A 494 -18.90 -7.66 14.17
C ASP A 494 -18.57 -6.39 14.98
N VAL A 495 -17.36 -6.33 15.55
CA VAL A 495 -16.88 -5.17 16.31
C VAL A 495 -16.41 -4.09 15.33
N LYS A 496 -17.30 -3.15 15.00
CA LYS A 496 -17.00 -2.05 14.08
C LYS A 496 -15.76 -1.26 14.51
N PRO A 497 -14.86 -0.87 13.59
CA PRO A 497 -13.71 -0.02 13.89
C PRO A 497 -14.09 1.27 14.63
N SER A 498 -15.21 1.92 14.25
CA SER A 498 -15.72 3.13 14.91
C SER A 498 -16.23 2.93 16.36
N SER A 499 -16.44 1.68 16.81
CA SER A 499 -16.83 1.38 18.19
C SER A 499 -15.66 1.43 19.18
N LYS A 500 -14.43 1.58 18.68
CA LYS A 500 -13.19 1.64 19.46
C LYS A 500 -12.39 2.89 19.10
N LYS A 501 -11.54 3.36 20.03
CA LYS A 501 -10.61 4.45 19.75
C LYS A 501 -9.42 3.92 18.95
N ILE A 502 -9.39 4.21 17.66
CA ILE A 502 -8.23 3.96 16.79
C ILE A 502 -7.31 5.17 16.88
N VAL A 503 -6.03 4.96 17.19
CA VAL A 503 -5.04 6.02 17.36
C VAL A 503 -4.02 5.95 16.24
N ALA A 504 -3.89 7.04 15.49
CA ALA A 504 -2.78 7.23 14.57
C ALA A 504 -1.62 7.96 15.28
N THR A 505 -0.39 7.74 14.84
CA THR A 505 0.82 8.42 15.35
C THR A 505 1.66 8.95 14.19
N ASN A 506 2.22 10.16 14.29
CA ASN A 506 3.10 10.72 13.25
C ASN A 506 4.44 9.95 13.20
N SER A 507 4.75 9.38 12.04
CA SER A 507 5.94 8.56 11.77
C SER A 507 7.25 9.35 11.65
N LEU A 508 7.18 10.67 11.44
CA LEU A 508 8.34 11.57 11.29
C LEU A 508 8.82 12.20 12.61
N ALA A 509 8.20 11.83 13.75
CA ALA A 509 8.65 12.28 15.06
C ALA A 509 10.13 11.90 15.29
N ALA A 510 10.93 12.87 15.75
CA ALA A 510 12.36 12.69 15.90
C ALA A 510 12.68 11.63 16.98
N PRO A 511 13.75 10.82 16.82
CA PRO A 511 14.11 9.81 17.81
C PRO A 511 14.29 10.41 19.22
N GLY A 512 13.42 9.98 20.15
CA GLY A 512 13.41 10.46 21.54
C GLY A 512 12.47 11.62 21.84
N THR A 513 11.79 12.21 20.84
CA THR A 513 10.66 13.12 21.10
C THR A 513 9.37 12.32 21.28
N LYS A 514 8.37 12.91 21.95
CA LYS A 514 7.00 12.41 21.83
C LYS A 514 6.55 12.60 20.38
N ALA A 515 5.84 11.61 19.84
CA ALA A 515 5.18 11.73 18.55
C ALA A 515 3.77 12.29 18.71
N MET A 516 3.35 13.16 17.79
CA MET A 516 1.96 13.62 17.71
C MET A 516 1.03 12.41 17.51
N GLN A 517 -0.05 12.33 18.29
CA GLN A 517 -1.08 11.32 18.14
C GLN A 517 -2.46 11.94 17.94
N ARG A 518 -3.28 11.34 17.08
CA ARG A 518 -4.66 11.78 16.81
C ARG A 518 -5.60 10.58 16.82
N PRO A 519 -6.83 10.70 17.38
CA PRO A 519 -7.86 9.69 17.17
C PRO A 519 -8.32 9.74 15.71
N LEU A 520 -8.44 8.57 15.08
CA LEU A 520 -8.93 8.44 13.72
C LEU A 520 -10.47 8.42 13.74
N CYS A 521 -11.10 9.51 13.29
CA CYS A 521 -12.55 9.69 13.38
C CYS A 521 -13.27 9.22 12.11
N LYS A 522 -14.43 8.58 12.28
CA LYS A 522 -15.26 8.10 11.17
C LYS A 522 -15.95 9.28 10.48
N TYR A 523 -15.66 9.49 9.20
CA TYR A 523 -16.28 10.51 8.37
C TYR A 523 -17.82 10.46 8.44
N PRO A 524 -18.52 11.59 8.61
CA PRO A 524 -18.03 12.97 8.54
C PRO A 524 -17.44 13.54 9.85
N GLN A 525 -17.21 12.74 10.89
CA GLN A 525 -16.62 13.24 12.13
C GLN A 525 -15.13 13.60 11.97
N TYR A 526 -14.69 14.65 12.68
CA TYR A 526 -13.29 15.07 12.78
C TYR A 526 -12.79 15.05 14.23
N ALA A 527 -11.47 14.99 14.40
CA ALA A 527 -10.82 15.02 15.71
C ALA A 527 -10.71 16.48 16.20
N LYS A 528 -11.65 16.93 17.03
CA LYS A 528 -11.63 18.28 17.60
C LYS A 528 -10.78 18.31 18.87
N TYR A 529 -9.89 19.31 18.98
CA TYR A 529 -9.14 19.57 20.21
C TYR A 529 -10.09 20.03 21.34
N ASN A 530 -9.91 19.48 22.54
CA ASN A 530 -10.76 19.71 23.72
C ASN A 530 -10.51 21.08 24.39
N GLY A 531 -9.73 21.98 23.78
CA GLY A 531 -9.35 23.28 24.33
C GLY A 531 -8.40 23.22 25.54
N SER A 532 -7.97 22.01 25.93
CA SER A 532 -7.08 21.75 27.06
C SER A 532 -6.43 20.37 26.93
N GLY A 533 -5.35 20.16 27.68
CA GLY A 533 -4.49 18.99 27.55
C GLY A 533 -3.32 19.23 26.58
N ASP A 534 -2.46 18.22 26.46
CA ASP A 534 -1.29 18.22 25.58
C ASP A 534 -1.74 18.07 24.10
N PRO A 535 -1.42 19.02 23.20
CA PRO A 535 -1.86 18.97 21.80
C PRO A 535 -1.21 17.82 21.01
N ASP A 536 -0.15 17.16 21.50
CA ASP A 536 0.40 15.94 20.90
C ASP A 536 -0.24 14.66 21.47
N ALA A 537 -1.08 14.76 22.51
CA ALA A 537 -1.80 13.62 23.07
C ALA A 537 -3.17 13.41 22.40
N GLU A 538 -3.43 12.20 21.92
CA GLU A 538 -4.73 11.78 21.36
C GLU A 538 -5.90 11.90 22.37
N SER A 539 -5.59 11.92 23.67
CA SER A 539 -6.57 12.05 24.75
C SER A 539 -7.11 13.48 24.89
N SER A 540 -6.43 14.46 24.29
CA SER A 540 -6.85 15.86 24.22
C SER A 540 -7.82 16.12 23.06
N PHE A 541 -8.28 15.09 22.36
CA PHE A 541 -9.18 15.20 21.20
C PHE A 541 -10.43 14.34 21.35
N THR A 542 -11.54 14.83 20.80
CA THR A 542 -12.83 14.11 20.74
C THR A 542 -13.32 14.07 19.29
N CYS A 543 -13.76 12.90 18.83
CA CYS A 543 -14.43 12.80 17.53
C CYS A 543 -15.82 13.45 17.61
N THR A 544 -16.07 14.46 16.78
CA THR A 544 -17.33 15.22 16.73
C THR A 544 -17.81 15.36 15.29
N ALA A 545 -19.13 15.53 15.10
CA ALA A 545 -19.68 15.98 13.83
C ALA A 545 -19.12 17.39 13.44
N PRO A 546 -19.14 17.73 12.14
CA PRO A 546 -18.67 19.02 11.59
C PRO A 546 -19.25 20.27 12.25
#